data_AF-A0A402AV39-F1
#
_entry.id   AF-A0A402AV39-F1
#
_cell.length_a   1.000
_cell.length_b   1.000
_cell.length_c   1.000
_cell.angle_alpha   90.00
_cell.angle_beta   90.00
_cell.angle_gamma   90.00
#
_symmetry.space_group_name_H-M   'P 1'
#
loop_
_entity.id
_entity.type
_entity.pdbx_description
1 polymer ?
#
loop_
_entity_poly.entity_id
_entity_poly.type
_entity_poly.pdbx_seq_one_letter_code
_entity_poly.pdbx_strand_id
1 'polypeptide(L)'
;MARKIQEVIDLIVAEIPGAPLEDSIDTFKCGDPEQEVTGIVTTFTATIDVLRQAVSQGANLIITHEPTFYEHRDNTDWLDEDPVYTAKRAFIDEHKLTIWRFHDYWHMHDPDGIQMGVEKVLGWENYEHTDNHYVIHIPPSRSPILSRN
;
A
#
# COMPACT_ATOMS: atom_id res chain seq x y z
N MET A 1 -5.60 24.10 -10.82
CA MET A 1 -5.29 24.32 -9.39
C MET A 1 -4.48 23.13 -8.91
N ALA A 2 -3.63 23.30 -7.89
CA ALA A 2 -2.97 22.18 -7.25
C ALA A 2 -4.01 21.27 -6.59
N ARG A 3 -3.82 19.95 -6.70
CA ARG A 3 -4.72 18.94 -6.13
C ARG A 3 -4.32 18.68 -4.67
N LYS A 4 -5.28 18.56 -3.77
CA LYS A 4 -5.02 18.15 -2.38
C LYS A 4 -4.80 16.65 -2.29
N ILE A 5 -4.09 16.21 -1.24
CA ILE A 5 -3.89 14.79 -0.97
C ILE A 5 -5.22 14.06 -0.77
N GLN A 6 -6.18 14.65 -0.04
CA GLN A 6 -7.51 14.07 0.13
C GLN A 6 -8.19 13.79 -1.21
N GLU A 7 -8.13 14.73 -2.15
CA GLU A 7 -8.72 14.58 -3.49
C GLU A 7 -8.07 13.44 -4.28
N VAL A 8 -6.79 13.15 -4.05
CA VAL A 8 -6.13 11.98 -4.65
C VAL A 8 -6.69 10.68 -4.06
N ILE A 9 -6.81 10.62 -2.73
CA ILE A 9 -7.34 9.43 -2.05
C ILE A 9 -8.81 9.19 -2.42
N ASP A 10 -9.62 10.24 -2.49
CA ASP A 10 -11.02 10.16 -2.92
C ASP A 10 -11.15 9.58 -4.32
N LEU A 11 -10.26 9.97 -5.26
CA LEU A 11 -10.22 9.41 -6.61
C LEU A 11 -9.84 7.93 -6.61
N ILE A 12 -8.88 7.52 -5.78
CA ILE A 12 -8.50 6.11 -5.67
C ILE A 12 -9.66 5.30 -5.11
N VAL A 13 -10.25 5.73 -4.01
CA VAL A 13 -11.35 5.04 -3.32
C VAL A 13 -12.60 4.95 -4.21
N ALA A 14 -12.87 5.95 -5.04
CA ALA A 14 -13.99 5.93 -5.98
C ALA A 14 -13.89 4.81 -7.04
N GLU A 15 -12.69 4.30 -7.33
CA GLU A 15 -12.47 3.19 -8.25
C GLU A 15 -12.60 1.82 -7.58
N ILE A 16 -12.84 1.76 -6.26
CA ILE A 16 -12.85 0.51 -5.51
C ILE A 16 -14.29 -0.01 -5.33
N PRO A 17 -14.62 -1.20 -5.84
CA PRO A 17 -15.94 -1.78 -5.68
C PRO A 17 -16.34 -1.94 -4.21
N GLY A 18 -17.49 -1.38 -3.83
CA GLY A 18 -18.02 -1.50 -2.48
C GLY A 18 -17.35 -0.62 -1.42
N ALA A 19 -16.42 0.27 -1.80
CA ALA A 19 -15.88 1.28 -0.91
C ALA A 19 -16.84 2.48 -0.71
N PRO A 20 -16.73 3.24 0.39
CA PRO A 20 -15.84 3.01 1.54
C PRO A 20 -16.38 1.94 2.52
N LEU A 21 -15.46 1.32 3.27
CA LEU A 21 -15.78 0.41 4.37
C LEU A 21 -15.73 1.14 5.72
N GLU A 22 -16.64 0.78 6.64
CA GLU A 22 -16.74 1.42 7.96
C GLU A 22 -15.53 1.12 8.87
N ASP A 23 -15.03 -0.12 8.87
CA ASP A 23 -13.90 -0.56 9.71
C ASP A 23 -12.71 -1.03 8.86
N SER A 24 -12.27 -0.18 7.92
CA SER A 24 -11.05 -0.44 7.16
C SER A 24 -9.81 0.15 7.84
N ILE A 25 -8.69 -0.54 7.67
CA ILE A 25 -7.35 -0.04 8.03
C ILE A 25 -6.77 0.95 7.01
N ASP A 26 -7.49 1.21 5.90
CA ASP A 26 -7.09 2.09 4.80
C ASP A 26 -7.35 3.57 5.14
N THR A 27 -6.57 4.05 6.11
CA THR A 27 -6.69 5.40 6.66
C THR A 27 -5.38 6.17 6.55
N PHE A 28 -5.45 7.48 6.72
CA PHE A 28 -4.25 8.28 6.92
C PHE A 28 -3.61 7.87 8.25
N LYS A 29 -2.37 7.38 8.18
CA LYS A 29 -1.58 7.01 9.37
C LYS A 29 -0.86 8.20 9.95
N CYS A 30 -0.60 9.23 9.13
CA CYS A 30 -0.07 10.51 9.55
C CYS A 30 -0.04 11.55 8.44
N GLY A 31 0.30 12.77 8.84
CA GLY A 31 0.42 13.93 7.97
C GLY A 31 -0.89 14.70 7.88
N ASP A 32 -1.02 15.49 6.84
CA ASP A 32 -2.15 16.39 6.63
C ASP A 32 -2.75 16.15 5.23
N PRO A 33 -4.00 15.68 5.14
CA PRO A 33 -4.65 15.39 3.86
C PRO A 33 -5.04 16.67 3.08
N GLU A 34 -5.04 17.84 3.73
CA GLU A 34 -5.38 19.11 3.10
C GLU A 34 -4.21 19.75 2.33
N GLN A 35 -3.01 19.18 2.45
CA GLN A 35 -1.83 19.64 1.72
C GLN A 35 -1.98 19.45 0.22
N GLU A 36 -1.40 20.38 -0.55
CA GLU A 36 -1.21 20.19 -1.99
C GLU A 36 -0.24 19.02 -2.23
N VAL A 37 -0.58 18.15 -3.18
CA VAL A 37 0.29 17.03 -3.56
C VAL A 37 1.45 17.53 -4.41
N THR A 38 2.68 17.23 -3.98
CA THR A 38 3.91 17.57 -4.72
C THR A 38 4.48 16.37 -5.46
N GLY A 39 4.17 15.16 -4.98
CA GLY A 39 4.52 13.90 -5.62
C GLY A 39 3.96 12.72 -4.82
N ILE A 40 3.77 11.59 -5.50
CA ILE A 40 3.18 10.37 -4.94
C ILE A 40 4.20 9.24 -5.05
N VAL A 41 4.42 8.53 -3.95
CA VAL A 41 5.22 7.30 -3.90
C VAL A 41 4.33 6.16 -3.45
N THR A 42 4.33 5.05 -4.19
CA THR A 42 3.71 3.79 -3.75
C THR A 42 4.78 2.82 -3.26
N THR A 43 4.47 2.05 -2.23
CA THR A 43 5.39 1.07 -1.66
C THR A 43 4.63 -0.08 -1.00
N PHE A 44 5.27 -1.25 -0.90
CA PHE A 44 4.73 -2.33 -0.09
C PHE A 44 4.82 -2.01 1.40
N THR A 45 5.90 -1.36 1.85
CA THR A 45 6.05 -0.91 3.25
C THR A 45 6.73 0.45 3.30
N ALA A 46 6.21 1.38 4.10
CA ALA A 46 6.78 2.71 4.31
C ALA A 46 8.02 2.68 5.22
N THR A 47 9.12 2.08 4.78
CA THR A 47 10.40 2.07 5.54
C THR A 47 11.08 3.44 5.52
N ILE A 48 12.00 3.70 6.46
CA ILE A 48 12.73 4.99 6.51
C ILE A 48 13.49 5.29 5.21
N ASP A 49 13.99 4.28 4.50
CA ASP A 49 14.69 4.46 3.23
C ASP A 49 13.75 4.89 2.10
N VAL A 50 12.52 4.35 2.06
CA VAL A 50 11.47 4.82 1.15
C VAL A 50 11.12 6.27 1.45
N LEU A 51 10.96 6.63 2.73
CA LEU A 51 10.65 8.01 3.13
C LEU A 51 11.75 8.99 2.72
N ARG A 52 13.03 8.62 2.93
CA ARG A 52 14.18 9.42 2.47
C ARG A 52 14.19 9.58 0.96
N GLN A 53 13.90 8.51 0.22
CA GLN A 53 13.84 8.56 -1.23
C GLN A 53 12.69 9.47 -1.71
N ALA A 54 11.52 9.40 -1.08
CA ALA A 54 10.39 10.27 -1.40
C ALA A 54 10.74 11.76 -1.22
N VAL A 55 11.36 12.12 -0.09
CA VAL A 55 11.86 13.48 0.17
C VAL A 55 12.87 13.91 -0.89
N SER A 56 13.81 13.04 -1.26
CA SER A 56 14.81 13.35 -2.30
C SER A 56 14.20 13.61 -3.68
N GLN A 57 13.02 13.05 -3.95
CA GLN A 57 12.25 13.24 -5.18
C GLN A 57 11.21 14.36 -5.07
N GLY A 58 11.10 15.03 -3.93
CA GLY A 58 10.11 16.08 -3.70
C GLY A 58 8.67 15.57 -3.57
N ALA A 59 8.47 14.29 -3.27
CA ALA A 59 7.16 13.69 -3.03
C ALA A 59 6.74 13.84 -1.56
N ASN A 60 5.46 14.13 -1.32
CA ASN A 60 4.89 14.30 0.02
C ASN A 60 3.75 13.34 0.35
N LEU A 61 3.22 12.59 -0.62
CA LEU A 61 2.24 11.54 -0.39
C LEU A 61 2.88 10.15 -0.54
N ILE A 62 2.81 9.36 0.53
CA ILE A 62 3.23 7.96 0.55
C ILE A 62 1.99 7.07 0.65
N ILE A 63 1.83 6.17 -0.29
CA ILE A 63 0.79 5.14 -0.29
C ILE A 63 1.47 3.80 0.02
N THR A 64 1.21 3.26 1.22
CA THR A 64 1.82 2.01 1.69
C THR A 64 0.79 0.88 1.73
N HIS A 65 1.18 -0.35 1.43
CA HIS A 65 0.30 -1.50 1.56
C HIS A 65 0.28 -2.07 2.99
N GLU A 66 1.45 -2.44 3.51
CA GLU A 66 1.63 -2.99 4.85
C GLU A 66 1.66 -1.91 5.93
N PRO A 67 1.52 -2.28 7.23
CA PRO A 67 1.56 -1.35 8.35
C PRO A 67 2.73 -0.38 8.31
N THR A 68 2.45 0.85 8.73
CA THR A 68 3.46 1.90 8.88
C THR A 68 4.30 1.68 10.15
N PHE A 69 3.72 1.11 11.20
CA PHE A 69 4.28 0.99 12.56
C PHE A 69 3.99 -0.39 13.18
N TYR A 70 4.59 -1.44 12.61
CA TYR A 70 4.77 -2.80 13.20
C TYR A 70 3.50 -3.59 13.61
N GLU A 71 2.33 -2.97 13.65
CA GLU A 71 1.07 -3.54 14.12
C GLU A 71 -0.01 -3.36 13.04
N HIS A 72 -0.89 -4.35 12.89
CA HIS A 72 -1.86 -4.39 11.81
C HIS A 72 -2.81 -3.19 11.75
N ARG A 73 -3.20 -2.55 12.85
CA ARG A 73 -4.03 -1.33 12.81
C ARG A 73 -3.20 -0.05 12.95
N ASP A 74 -1.89 -0.17 13.04
CA ASP A 74 -0.95 0.92 13.34
C ASP A 74 -1.24 1.59 14.70
N ASN A 75 -1.64 0.80 15.72
CA ASN A 75 -1.72 1.33 17.09
C ASN A 75 -0.30 1.54 17.64
N THR A 76 0.00 2.77 18.07
CA THR A 76 1.36 3.18 18.46
C THR A 76 1.55 3.42 19.95
N ASP A 77 0.51 3.30 20.79
CA ASP A 77 0.60 3.62 22.23
C ASP A 77 1.74 2.86 22.96
N TRP A 78 2.06 1.66 22.51
CA TRP A 78 3.14 0.83 23.07
C TRP A 78 4.54 1.22 22.58
N LEU A 79 4.63 2.16 21.64
CA LEU A 79 5.86 2.64 20.98
C LEU A 79 6.26 4.05 21.41
N ASP A 80 5.53 4.71 22.32
CA ASP A 80 5.74 6.13 22.66
C ASP A 80 7.19 6.47 23.06
N GLU A 81 7.89 5.56 23.74
CA GLU A 81 9.29 5.72 24.14
C GLU A 81 10.28 4.96 23.24
N ASP A 82 9.81 4.29 22.18
CA ASP A 82 10.66 3.53 21.28
C ASP A 82 11.50 4.48 20.39
N PRO A 83 12.85 4.36 20.41
CA PRO A 83 13.71 5.28 19.68
C PRO A 83 13.59 5.15 18.15
N VAL A 84 13.19 3.98 17.64
CA VAL A 84 13.01 3.75 16.19
C VAL A 84 11.70 4.39 15.72
N TYR A 85 10.62 4.19 16.47
CA TYR A 85 9.34 4.83 16.21
C TYR A 85 9.48 6.35 16.24
N THR A 86 10.00 6.90 17.33
CA THR A 86 10.16 8.36 17.52
C THR A 86 11.03 8.99 16.44
N ALA A 87 12.14 8.35 16.05
CA ALA A 87 12.99 8.85 14.96
C ALA A 87 12.25 8.86 13.60
N LYS A 88 11.46 7.82 13.31
CA LYS A 88 10.66 7.75 12.08
C LYS A 88 9.54 8.80 12.07
N ARG A 89 8.84 8.98 13.20
CA ARG A 89 7.83 10.03 13.38
C ARG A 89 8.41 11.42 13.15
N ALA A 90 9.53 11.72 13.81
CA ALA A 90 10.21 13.01 13.66
C ALA A 90 10.59 13.29 12.20
N PHE A 91 11.11 12.29 11.47
CA PHE A 91 11.42 12.42 10.05
C PHE A 91 10.19 12.72 9.18
N ILE A 92 9.07 12.01 9.43
CA ILE A 92 7.80 12.24 8.73
C ILE A 92 7.32 13.68 8.95
N ASP A 93 7.34 14.14 10.20
CA ASP A 93 6.82 15.45 10.57
C ASP A 93 7.72 16.59 10.06
N GLU A 94 9.05 16.44 10.17
CA GLU A 94 10.04 17.41 9.65
C GLU A 94 9.85 17.67 8.15
N HIS A 95 9.60 16.61 7.40
CA HIS A 95 9.45 16.67 5.94
C HIS A 95 8.01 16.80 5.46
N LYS A 96 7.05 16.94 6.38
CA LYS A 96 5.62 17.08 6.07
C LYS A 96 5.10 15.97 5.16
N LEU A 97 5.51 14.73 5.43
CA LEU A 97 5.04 13.57 4.68
C LEU A 97 3.65 13.16 5.18
N THR A 98 2.75 12.88 4.26
CA THR A 98 1.45 12.27 4.52
C THR A 98 1.49 10.81 4.08
N ILE A 99 1.13 9.90 4.98
CA ILE A 99 1.13 8.46 4.72
C ILE A 99 -0.31 7.97 4.80
N TRP A 100 -0.79 7.39 3.72
CA TRP A 100 -2.07 6.71 3.64
C TRP A 100 -1.84 5.22 3.39
N ARG A 101 -2.61 4.37 4.07
CA ARG A 101 -2.54 2.92 3.87
C ARG A 101 -3.56 2.46 2.85
N PHE A 102 -3.15 1.59 1.94
CA PHE A 102 -3.95 1.00 0.88
C PHE A 102 -3.81 -0.52 0.89
N HIS A 103 -4.59 -1.17 1.74
CA HIS A 103 -4.54 -2.59 2.00
C HIS A 103 -5.87 -3.25 1.62
N ASP A 104 -6.92 -2.97 2.40
CA ASP A 104 -8.22 -3.64 2.23
C ASP A 104 -8.82 -3.26 0.88
N TYR A 105 -8.80 -1.98 0.53
CA TYR A 105 -9.36 -1.51 -0.72
C TYR A 105 -8.60 -2.06 -1.93
N TRP A 106 -7.29 -2.28 -1.83
CA TRP A 106 -6.53 -2.87 -2.93
C TRP A 106 -6.84 -4.36 -3.13
N HIS A 107 -7.14 -5.08 -2.04
CA HIS A 107 -7.70 -6.43 -2.08
C HIS A 107 -9.17 -6.48 -2.54
N MET A 108 -9.93 -5.39 -2.37
CA MET A 108 -11.30 -5.26 -2.86
C MET A 108 -11.40 -4.86 -4.34
N HIS A 109 -10.31 -4.38 -4.95
CA HIS A 109 -10.28 -4.12 -6.38
C HIS A 109 -10.67 -5.40 -7.14
N ASP A 110 -11.33 -5.24 -8.29
CA ASP A 110 -11.79 -6.38 -9.10
C ASP A 110 -11.13 -6.31 -10.50
N PRO A 111 -10.19 -7.22 -10.83
CA PRO A 111 -9.68 -8.33 -10.00
C PRO A 111 -8.77 -7.86 -8.84
N ASP A 112 -8.57 -8.68 -7.80
CA ASP A 112 -7.70 -8.36 -6.64
C ASP A 112 -6.34 -7.83 -7.13
N GLY A 113 -5.97 -6.63 -6.67
CA GLY A 113 -4.83 -5.92 -7.20
C GLY A 113 -3.47 -6.54 -6.84
N ILE A 114 -3.37 -7.25 -5.73
CA ILE A 114 -2.16 -8.00 -5.34
C ILE A 114 -2.02 -9.25 -6.21
N GLN A 115 -3.12 -10.01 -6.33
CA GLN A 115 -3.15 -11.24 -7.12
C GLN A 115 -2.79 -10.96 -8.59
N MET A 116 -3.45 -9.96 -9.20
CA MET A 116 -3.15 -9.50 -10.57
C MET A 116 -1.67 -9.14 -10.75
N GLY A 117 -1.06 -8.46 -9.76
CA GLY A 117 0.35 -8.09 -9.80
C GLY A 117 1.27 -9.30 -9.79
N VAL A 118 0.99 -10.28 -8.94
CA VAL A 118 1.76 -11.54 -8.82
C VAL A 118 1.66 -12.34 -10.11
N GLU A 119 0.46 -12.55 -10.63
CA GLU A 119 0.24 -13.29 -11.88
C GLU A 119 1.00 -12.67 -13.04
N LYS A 120 0.93 -11.35 -13.19
CA LYS A 120 1.64 -10.63 -14.25
C LYS A 120 3.16 -10.77 -14.17
N VAL A 121 3.73 -10.72 -12.97
CA VAL A 121 5.19 -10.86 -12.77
C VAL A 121 5.64 -12.29 -13.08
N LEU A 122 4.80 -13.28 -12.77
CA LEU A 122 5.10 -14.69 -12.99
C LEU A 122 4.74 -15.18 -14.41
N GLY A 123 3.97 -14.39 -15.18
CA GLY A 123 3.44 -14.78 -16.49
C GLY A 123 2.31 -15.81 -16.39
N TRP A 124 1.50 -15.72 -15.33
CA TRP A 124 0.49 -16.71 -14.95
C TRP A 124 -0.95 -16.29 -15.29
N GLU A 125 -1.14 -15.19 -16.03
CA GLU A 125 -2.46 -14.60 -16.31
C GLU A 125 -3.41 -15.54 -17.07
N ASN A 126 -2.87 -16.55 -17.77
CA ASN A 126 -3.67 -17.53 -18.51
C ASN A 126 -3.92 -18.83 -17.74
N TYR A 127 -3.58 -18.87 -16.45
CA TYR A 127 -3.63 -20.06 -15.62
C TYR A 127 -4.60 -19.91 -14.44
N GLU A 128 -5.42 -18.87 -14.42
CA GLU A 128 -6.47 -18.69 -13.43
C GLU A 128 -7.48 -19.84 -13.44
N HIS A 129 -7.95 -20.21 -12.24
CA HIS A 129 -9.06 -21.14 -12.10
C HIS A 129 -10.39 -20.42 -12.39
N THR A 130 -11.23 -21.00 -13.25
CA THR A 130 -12.45 -20.33 -13.76
C THR A 130 -13.44 -19.90 -12.68
N ASP A 131 -13.45 -20.60 -11.54
CA ASP A 131 -14.43 -20.40 -10.47
C ASP A 131 -13.83 -19.69 -9.23
N ASN A 132 -12.51 -19.46 -9.20
CA ASN A 132 -11.83 -18.87 -8.04
C ASN A 132 -10.53 -18.19 -8.45
N HIS A 133 -10.54 -16.86 -8.53
CA HIS A 133 -9.38 -16.03 -8.91
C HIS A 133 -8.20 -16.11 -7.93
N TYR A 134 -8.38 -16.65 -6.72
CA TYR A 134 -7.28 -16.91 -5.78
C TYR A 134 -6.59 -18.26 -6.01
N VAL A 135 -7.04 -19.05 -7.00
CA VAL A 135 -6.47 -20.35 -7.34
C VAL A 135 -5.88 -20.29 -8.73
N ILE A 136 -4.60 -20.65 -8.84
CA ILE A 136 -3.88 -20.74 -10.11
C ILE A 136 -3.53 -22.20 -10.41
N HIS A 137 -3.72 -22.61 -11.65
CA HIS A 137 -3.14 -23.83 -12.20
C HIS A 137 -1.63 -23.65 -12.39
N ILE A 138 -0.81 -24.38 -11.64
CA ILE A 138 0.66 -24.27 -11.76
C ILE A 138 1.07 -24.52 -13.23
N PRO A 139 1.75 -23.55 -13.89
CA PRO A 139 2.16 -23.73 -15.27
C PRO A 139 3.14 -24.89 -15.43
N PRO A 140 3.20 -25.53 -16.61
CA PRO A 140 4.22 -26.51 -16.91
C PRO A 140 5.62 -25.94 -16.67
N SER A 141 6.32 -26.46 -15.67
CA SER A 141 7.65 -26.00 -15.30
C SER A 141 8.69 -27.09 -15.54
N ARG A 142 9.92 -26.69 -15.86
CA ARG A 142 11.08 -27.60 -15.88
C ARG A 142 11.68 -27.81 -14.48
N SER A 143 11.12 -27.14 -13.46
CA SER A 143 11.58 -27.26 -12.09
C SER A 143 11.08 -28.56 -11.49
N PRO A 144 11.95 -29.49 -11.06
CA PRO A 144 11.54 -30.78 -10.50
C PRO A 144 10.71 -30.67 -9.20
N ILE A 145 10.67 -29.49 -8.58
CA ILE A 145 9.85 -29.18 -7.40
C ILE A 145 8.42 -28.81 -7.80
N LEU A 146 8.25 -28.06 -8.89
CA LEU A 146 6.95 -27.56 -9.37
C LEU A 146 6.36 -28.43 -10.49
N SER A 147 7.10 -29.41 -11.00
CA SER A 147 6.66 -30.30 -12.09
C SER A 147 5.98 -31.59 -11.61
N ARG A 148 5.71 -31.73 -10.31
CA ARG A 148 4.99 -32.89 -9.76
C ARG A 148 3.49 -32.58 -9.74
N ASN A 149 2.85 -32.78 -10.89
CA ASN A 149 1.41 -33.02 -10.99
C ASN A 149 1.16 -34.52 -10.98
#